data_AF-A0A812WSN1-F1
#
_entry.id   AF-A0A812WSN1-F1
#
_cell.length_a   1.000
_cell.length_b   1.000
_cell.length_c   1.000
_cell.angle_alpha   90.00
_cell.angle_beta   90.00
_cell.angle_gamma   90.00
#
_symmetry.space_group_name_H-M   'P 1'
#
loop_
_entity.id
_entity.type
_entity.pdbx_description
1 polymer ?
#
loop_
_entity_poly.entity_id
_entity_poly.type
_entity_poly.pdbx_seq_one_letter_code
_entity_poly.pdbx_strand_id
1 'polypeptide(L)'
;MASWLTLVPGDTFAVYYSDDNVYHERLALWRLQDGVWFILTPDGDLYPEDLRCAGGDGPIRAKVKDRDFKYWSRVGGPAYRFASRLTDDDFKQRIREAYRQGLQEPAFDNNWRPAEILNMEGVRVSSSDFLGGLLVTRRLAGKQSGLAPVTGPASPGGTGFAAPCLHSLAPITRASHGKVWIATESLEGVMRGQSVEVDVATDVQFGDHTGLVSRNGCWLKVELIDRSEIEEFRKERDLYPSVNELRSSDMPDVKVEQEQAEDDGDARTLYVDYDEQGHRYKPWRKVCQEATECNFSDAPHEGPSTVLFLIKQMERNGGSPKLWLDLWSRSRGIAETDRVRHELRTWIAWIVDVRAPSAAVHTGLIFDPLHALWQDTAGLSSTGTRSLSADISLLL
;
A
#
# COMPACT_ATOMS: atom_id res chain seq x y z
N MET A 1 15.69 9.29 36.48
CA MET A 1 15.63 8.67 35.15
C MET A 1 14.94 9.65 34.23
N ALA A 2 15.33 9.74 32.96
CA ALA A 2 14.68 10.64 32.03
C ALA A 2 13.26 10.13 31.73
N SER A 3 12.25 10.98 31.91
CA SER A 3 10.84 10.59 31.82
C SER A 3 10.44 10.07 30.43
N TRP A 4 11.16 10.47 29.39
CA TRP A 4 10.94 10.05 28.01
C TRP A 4 11.16 8.54 27.76
N LEU A 5 11.96 7.85 28.58
CA LEU A 5 12.19 6.40 28.46
C LEU A 5 10.93 5.56 28.69
N THR A 6 9.92 6.16 29.32
CA THR A 6 8.67 5.50 29.68
C THR A 6 7.50 5.91 28.80
N LEU A 7 7.76 6.64 27.71
CA LEU A 7 6.72 7.08 26.79
C LEU A 7 6.02 5.88 26.14
N VAL A 8 4.71 6.01 26.01
CA VAL A 8 3.84 5.15 25.20
C VAL A 8 3.10 6.02 24.18
N PRO A 9 2.66 5.45 23.03
CA PRO A 9 1.80 6.19 22.12
C PRO A 9 0.61 6.80 22.84
N GLY A 10 0.34 8.07 22.55
CA GLY A 10 -0.73 8.86 23.14
C GLY A 10 -0.31 9.69 24.34
N ASP A 11 0.89 9.44 24.91
CA ASP A 11 1.45 10.34 25.90
C ASP A 11 1.62 11.74 25.29
N THR A 12 1.08 12.74 25.99
CA THR A 12 1.31 14.15 25.67
C THR A 12 2.49 14.65 26.49
N PHE A 13 3.39 15.40 25.87
CA PHE A 13 4.56 15.95 26.54
C PHE A 13 4.88 17.35 26.04
N ALA A 14 5.72 18.05 26.79
CA ALA A 14 6.19 19.40 26.51
C ALA A 14 7.69 19.36 26.25
N VAL A 15 8.12 19.92 25.13
CA VAL A 15 9.54 20.11 24.81
C VAL A 15 9.91 21.58 24.84
N TYR A 16 11.16 21.90 25.12
CA TYR A 16 11.68 23.27 25.12
C TYR A 16 13.00 23.28 24.33
N TYR A 17 13.12 24.19 23.37
CA TYR A 17 14.32 24.38 22.55
C TYR A 17 15.14 25.56 23.05
N SER A 18 16.44 25.60 22.75
CA SER A 18 17.33 26.66 23.23
C SER A 18 17.07 28.03 22.60
N ASP A 19 16.45 28.05 21.43
CA ASP A 19 16.17 29.22 20.60
C ASP A 19 14.74 29.75 20.73
N ASP A 20 13.91 29.14 21.57
CA ASP A 20 12.53 29.54 21.81
C ASP A 20 12.31 30.01 23.26
N ASN A 21 11.21 30.75 23.47
CA ASN A 21 10.74 31.25 24.76
C ASN A 21 9.46 30.55 25.24
N VAL A 22 8.95 29.58 24.47
CA VAL A 22 7.74 28.81 24.82
C VAL A 22 8.03 27.31 24.85
N TYR A 23 7.30 26.57 25.70
CA TYR A 23 7.23 25.11 25.60
C TYR A 23 6.35 24.71 24.43
N HIS A 24 6.66 23.60 23.80
CA HIS A 24 5.92 23.04 22.68
C HIS A 24 5.23 21.74 23.08
N GLU A 25 3.91 21.69 22.97
CA GLU A 25 3.15 20.46 23.15
C GLU A 25 3.45 19.48 22.00
N ARG A 26 3.64 18.22 22.33
CA ARG A 26 3.88 17.10 21.41
C ARG A 26 3.01 15.93 21.83
N LEU A 27 2.55 15.17 20.85
CA LEU A 27 1.87 13.89 21.07
C LEU A 27 2.76 12.76 20.55
N ALA A 28 3.12 11.80 21.41
CA ALA A 28 3.89 10.64 20.99
C ALA A 28 3.02 9.71 20.15
N LEU A 29 3.45 9.37 18.93
CA LEU A 29 2.69 8.48 18.05
C LEU A 29 3.30 7.09 17.96
N TRP A 30 4.60 7.02 17.67
CA TRP A 30 5.27 5.75 17.46
C TRP A 30 6.79 5.86 17.69
N ARG A 31 7.40 4.83 18.26
CA ARG A 31 8.84 4.81 18.50
C ARG A 31 9.57 4.45 17.21
N LEU A 32 10.50 5.31 16.78
CA LEU A 32 11.38 5.01 15.64
C LEU A 32 12.55 4.13 16.11
N GLN A 33 13.29 4.63 17.10
CA GLN A 33 14.42 3.95 17.75
C GLN A 33 14.55 4.43 19.20
N ASP A 34 15.58 3.99 19.93
CA ASP A 34 15.75 4.44 21.31
C ASP A 34 15.98 5.96 21.41
N GLY A 35 15.12 6.62 22.18
CA GLY A 35 15.11 8.08 22.33
C GLY A 35 14.49 8.88 21.18
N VAL A 36 14.16 8.27 20.04
CA VAL A 36 13.57 8.98 18.87
C VAL A 36 12.15 8.50 18.61
N TRP A 37 11.22 9.44 18.55
CA TRP A 37 9.79 9.18 18.38
C TRP A 37 9.22 9.96 17.21
N PHE A 38 8.32 9.34 16.44
CA PHE A 38 7.40 10.11 15.62
C PHE A 38 6.44 10.87 16.54
N ILE A 39 6.39 12.18 16.35
CA ILE A 39 5.56 13.08 17.12
C ILE A 39 4.54 13.78 16.21
N LEU A 40 3.43 14.22 16.81
CA LEU A 40 2.51 15.16 16.18
C LEU A 40 2.68 16.54 16.81
N THR A 41 2.75 17.59 15.99
CA THR A 41 2.74 18.99 16.44
C THR A 41 1.33 19.57 16.50
N PRO A 42 1.11 20.70 17.22
CA PRO A 42 -0.16 21.44 17.19
C PRO A 42 -0.64 21.83 15.79
N ASP A 43 0.27 22.04 14.85
CA ASP A 43 0.00 22.37 13.45
C ASP A 43 -0.36 21.15 12.60
N GLY A 44 -0.25 19.94 13.17
CA GLY A 44 -0.54 18.69 12.49
C GLY A 44 0.64 18.10 11.71
N ASP A 45 1.84 18.63 11.90
CA ASP A 45 3.06 18.08 11.31
C ASP A 45 3.43 16.77 12.00
N LEU A 46 3.97 15.86 11.19
CA LEU A 46 4.41 14.53 11.58
C LEU A 46 5.88 14.36 11.19
N TYR A 47 6.75 14.17 12.18
CA TYR A 47 8.17 13.92 11.94
C TYR A 47 8.81 13.19 13.12
N PRO A 48 9.97 12.53 12.91
CA PRO A 48 10.75 11.95 14.00
C PRO A 48 11.48 13.03 14.79
N GLU A 49 11.42 12.96 16.12
CA GLU A 49 12.08 13.90 17.03
C GLU A 49 12.92 13.14 18.08
N ASP A 50 14.16 13.60 18.29
CA ASP A 50 15.05 13.06 19.30
C ASP A 50 14.80 13.69 20.68
N LEU A 51 14.30 12.87 21.61
CA LEU A 51 13.89 13.28 22.95
C LEU A 51 14.99 13.10 24.00
N ARG A 52 16.21 12.72 23.61
CA ARG A 52 17.35 12.55 24.53
C ARG A 52 17.84 13.85 25.17
N CYS A 53 17.32 14.98 24.68
CA CYS A 53 17.62 16.32 25.19
C CYS A 53 19.10 16.72 25.08
N ALA A 54 19.78 16.27 24.02
CA ALA A 54 21.21 16.55 23.82
C ALA A 54 21.52 18.01 23.39
N GLY A 55 20.49 18.80 23.06
CA GLY A 55 20.62 20.13 22.47
C GLY A 55 20.91 20.08 20.96
N GLY A 56 21.45 21.17 20.43
CA GLY A 56 21.62 21.36 18.99
C GLY A 56 20.28 21.74 18.35
N ASP A 57 19.90 21.02 17.29
CA ASP A 57 18.60 21.19 16.61
C ASP A 57 17.44 20.51 17.38
N GLY A 58 17.75 19.72 18.41
CA GLY A 58 16.78 19.03 19.24
C GLY A 58 16.38 19.81 20.50
N PRO A 59 15.36 19.34 21.23
CA PRO A 59 14.95 19.96 22.48
C PRO A 59 16.07 19.88 23.54
N ILE A 60 16.14 20.84 24.45
CA ILE A 60 17.04 20.83 25.61
C ILE A 60 16.36 20.31 26.87
N ARG A 61 15.02 20.28 26.88
CA ARG A 61 14.20 19.73 27.97
C ARG A 61 12.95 19.08 27.41
N ALA A 62 12.57 17.94 27.99
CA ALA A 62 11.30 17.28 27.76
C ALA A 62 10.63 16.99 29.11
N LYS A 63 9.32 17.22 29.18
CA LYS A 63 8.49 16.92 30.37
C LYS A 63 7.22 16.20 29.93
N VAL A 64 6.91 15.07 30.53
CA VAL A 64 5.72 14.27 30.22
C VAL A 64 4.55 14.72 31.08
N LYS A 65 3.41 14.98 30.44
CA LYS A 65 2.19 15.38 31.14
C LYS A 65 1.69 14.24 32.04
N ASP A 66 1.10 14.61 33.17
CA ASP A 66 0.63 13.73 34.25
C ASP A 66 1.72 12.92 34.98
N ARG A 67 3.00 13.07 34.59
CA ARG A 67 4.18 12.54 35.30
C ARG A 67 5.03 13.66 35.87
N ASP A 68 5.49 14.55 35.00
CA ASP A 68 6.36 15.68 35.36
C ASP A 68 5.54 16.93 35.70
N PHE A 69 4.37 17.10 35.08
CA PHE A 69 3.44 18.18 35.38
C PHE A 69 2.00 17.79 35.06
N LYS A 70 1.04 18.26 35.85
CA LYS A 70 -0.40 18.00 35.64
C LYS A 70 -1.11 19.09 34.84
N TYR A 71 -0.75 20.35 35.09
CA TYR A 71 -1.37 21.51 34.48
C TYR A 71 -0.34 22.27 33.65
N TRP A 72 -0.71 22.70 32.45
CA TRP A 72 0.16 23.44 31.54
C TRP A 72 0.72 24.73 32.15
N SER A 73 -0.02 25.40 33.04
CA SER A 73 0.47 26.55 33.80
C SER A 73 1.64 26.24 34.73
N ARG A 74 1.91 24.96 35.02
CA ARG A 74 3.01 24.48 35.86
C ARG A 74 4.17 23.88 35.07
N VAL A 75 4.14 23.93 33.73
CA VAL A 75 5.25 23.43 32.91
C VAL A 75 6.53 24.27 33.10
N GLY A 76 6.38 25.52 33.57
CA GLY A 76 7.48 26.44 33.87
C GLY A 76 7.68 27.51 32.80
N GLY A 77 6.63 27.86 32.04
CA GLY A 77 6.64 28.90 31.01
C GLY A 77 5.33 28.92 30.21
N PRO A 78 5.18 29.86 29.27
CA PRO A 78 4.13 29.78 28.24
C PRO A 78 4.28 28.49 27.42
N ALA A 79 3.17 28.00 26.86
CA ALA A 79 3.15 26.77 26.09
C ALA A 79 2.35 26.96 24.78
N TYR A 80 2.97 26.61 23.67
CA TYR A 80 2.35 26.41 22.36
C TYR A 80 1.68 25.03 22.31
N ARG A 81 0.40 24.99 21.98
CA ARG A 81 -0.51 23.89 22.33
C ARG A 81 -1.50 23.58 21.23
N PHE A 82 -2.00 22.34 21.23
CA PHE A 82 -3.07 21.93 20.33
C PHE A 82 -4.32 22.79 20.57
N ALA A 83 -4.87 23.36 19.49
CA ALA A 83 -6.10 24.15 19.55
C ALA A 83 -7.32 23.28 19.88
N SER A 84 -7.36 22.06 19.37
CA SER A 84 -8.40 21.06 19.61
C SER A 84 -7.79 19.71 19.99
N ARG A 85 -8.54 18.90 20.73
CA ARG A 85 -8.13 17.51 21.00
C ARG A 85 -8.40 16.66 19.77
N LEU A 86 -7.50 15.72 19.48
CA LEU A 86 -7.73 14.69 18.47
C LEU A 86 -8.80 13.72 18.95
N THR A 87 -9.53 13.14 18.00
CA THR A 87 -10.36 11.97 18.25
C THR A 87 -9.51 10.70 18.23
N ASP A 88 -10.02 9.62 18.82
CA ASP A 88 -9.34 8.32 18.77
C ASP A 88 -9.13 7.82 17.34
N ASP A 89 -10.06 8.09 16.42
CA ASP A 89 -9.94 7.67 15.03
C ASP A 89 -8.85 8.46 14.28
N ASP A 90 -8.77 9.77 14.50
CA ASP A 90 -7.69 10.61 13.96
C ASP A 90 -6.34 10.15 14.50
N PHE A 91 -6.26 9.89 15.81
CA PHE A 91 -5.05 9.41 16.45
C PHE A 91 -4.60 8.05 15.90
N LYS A 92 -5.53 7.10 15.69
CA LYS A 92 -5.24 5.82 15.00
C LYS A 92 -4.72 6.05 13.59
N GLN A 93 -5.29 7.00 12.84
CA GLN A 93 -4.81 7.34 11.50
C GLN A 93 -3.38 7.89 11.53
N ARG A 94 -3.06 8.77 12.48
CA ARG A 94 -1.70 9.31 12.66
C ARG A 94 -0.68 8.26 13.08
N ILE A 95 -1.06 7.31 13.94
CA ILE A 95 -0.21 6.14 14.25
C ILE A 95 0.11 5.34 12.99
N ARG A 96 -0.87 5.08 12.11
CA ARG A 96 -0.64 4.34 10.86
C ARG A 96 0.33 5.09 9.95
N GLU A 97 0.17 6.41 9.86
CA GLU A 97 1.02 7.27 9.04
C GLU A 97 2.47 7.25 9.56
N ALA A 98 2.65 7.45 10.86
CA ALA A 98 3.95 7.34 11.54
C ALA A 98 4.61 5.97 11.31
N TYR A 99 3.84 4.88 11.45
CA TYR A 99 4.35 3.53 11.21
C TYR A 99 4.80 3.32 9.76
N ARG A 100 4.03 3.81 8.78
CA ARG A 100 4.39 3.71 7.35
C ARG A 100 5.62 4.54 7.01
N GLN A 101 5.78 5.72 7.59
CA GLN A 101 7.01 6.51 7.44
C GLN A 101 8.19 5.80 8.09
N GLY A 102 8.00 5.23 9.30
CA GLY A 102 9.00 4.40 9.96
C GLY A 102 9.49 3.26 9.09
N LEU A 103 8.62 2.56 8.35
CA LEU A 103 9.02 1.49 7.43
C LEU A 103 10.00 1.93 6.32
N GLN A 104 10.11 3.24 6.06
CA GLN A 104 11.06 3.80 5.08
C GLN A 104 12.41 4.15 5.72
N GLU A 105 12.48 4.22 7.05
CA GLU A 105 13.68 4.56 7.80
C GLU A 105 14.51 3.30 8.11
N PRO A 106 15.82 3.29 7.82
CA PRO A 106 16.66 2.10 8.00
C PRO A 106 16.83 1.69 9.47
N ALA A 107 16.69 2.63 10.40
CA ALA A 107 16.82 2.37 11.84
C ALA A 107 15.51 1.92 12.50
N PHE A 108 14.42 1.75 11.74
CA PHE A 108 13.12 1.43 12.29
C PHE A 108 12.99 -0.03 12.70
N ASP A 109 12.67 -0.26 13.97
CA ASP A 109 12.34 -1.60 14.47
C ASP A 109 10.90 -1.98 14.08
N ASN A 110 10.76 -2.63 12.92
CA ASN A 110 9.49 -3.12 12.41
C ASN A 110 8.83 -4.17 13.31
N ASN A 111 9.56 -4.81 14.23
CA ASN A 111 9.02 -5.83 15.13
C ASN A 111 8.54 -5.24 16.46
N TRP A 112 8.97 -4.02 16.80
CA TRP A 112 8.56 -3.39 18.04
C TRP A 112 7.06 -3.09 18.04
N ARG A 113 6.40 -3.47 19.14
CA ARG A 113 4.99 -3.17 19.39
C ARG A 113 4.83 -2.67 20.83
N PRO A 114 4.17 -1.53 21.05
CA PRO A 114 3.85 -1.09 22.41
C PRO A 114 2.86 -2.09 23.01
N ALA A 115 3.00 -2.42 24.31
CA ALA A 115 2.01 -3.26 25.00
C ALA A 115 0.71 -2.48 25.25
N GLU A 116 0.83 -1.19 25.55
CA GLU A 116 -0.27 -0.31 25.91
C GLU A 116 -0.21 0.98 25.10
N ILE A 117 -1.37 1.58 24.90
CA ILE A 117 -1.56 2.89 24.28
C ILE A 117 -2.42 3.72 25.21
N LEU A 118 -2.13 5.01 25.30
CA LEU A 118 -3.00 5.97 25.96
C LEU A 118 -3.99 6.51 24.92
N ASN A 119 -5.28 6.24 25.09
CA ASN A 119 -6.28 6.80 24.17
C ASN A 119 -6.46 8.32 24.40
N MET A 120 -7.25 8.99 23.56
CA MET A 120 -7.41 10.45 23.64
C MET A 120 -8.21 10.92 24.87
N GLU A 121 -8.89 10.02 25.58
CA GLU A 121 -9.46 10.26 26.91
C GLU A 121 -8.44 10.13 28.06
N GLY A 122 -7.21 9.68 27.78
CA GLY A 122 -6.17 9.49 28.79
C GLY A 122 -6.23 8.14 29.52
N VAL A 123 -6.92 7.16 28.96
CA VAL A 123 -7.06 5.80 29.52
C VAL A 123 -6.06 4.87 28.82
N ARG A 124 -5.35 4.07 29.62
CA ARG A 124 -4.46 3.03 29.10
C ARG A 124 -5.29 1.84 28.61
N VAL A 125 -5.08 1.48 27.36
CA VAL A 125 -5.75 0.36 26.68
C VAL A 125 -4.71 -0.55 26.05
N SER A 126 -5.06 -1.82 25.85
CA SER A 126 -4.22 -2.76 25.11
C SER A 126 -4.01 -2.24 23.68
N SER A 127 -2.76 -2.28 23.20
CA SER A 127 -2.46 -1.86 21.83
C SER A 127 -3.16 -2.71 20.77
N SER A 128 -3.36 -4.01 21.05
CA SER A 128 -4.08 -4.94 20.17
C SER A 128 -5.54 -4.53 20.00
N ASP A 129 -6.17 -4.06 21.08
CA ASP A 129 -7.60 -3.75 21.09
C ASP A 129 -7.83 -2.37 20.48
N PHE A 130 -6.94 -1.43 20.77
CA PHE A 130 -7.03 -0.07 20.25
C PHE A 130 -6.77 0.01 18.75
N LEU A 131 -5.66 -0.61 18.30
CA LEU A 131 -5.24 -0.57 16.91
C LEU A 131 -5.84 -1.70 16.07
N GLY A 132 -6.41 -2.73 16.70
CA GLY A 132 -7.01 -3.87 16.02
C GLY A 132 -6.03 -4.51 15.03
N GLY A 133 -6.50 -4.74 13.80
CA GLY A 133 -5.71 -5.33 12.73
C GLY A 133 -4.65 -4.41 12.10
N LEU A 134 -4.47 -3.16 12.56
CA LEU A 134 -3.56 -2.21 11.93
C LEU A 134 -2.08 -2.60 12.00
N LEU A 135 -1.72 -3.31 13.06
CA LEU A 135 -0.35 -3.74 13.31
C LEU A 135 -0.14 -5.23 13.07
N VAL A 136 -1.23 -5.93 12.73
CA VAL A 136 -1.13 -7.28 12.20
C VAL A 136 -0.53 -7.09 10.81
N THR A 137 0.79 -7.30 10.70
CA THR A 137 1.41 -7.63 9.41
C THR A 137 0.46 -8.62 8.79
N ARG A 138 -0.22 -8.25 7.70
CA ARG A 138 -1.21 -9.10 7.04
C ARG A 138 -0.54 -10.46 6.93
N ARG A 139 -0.91 -11.40 7.80
CA ARG A 139 -0.78 -12.80 7.49
C ARG A 139 -1.52 -12.85 6.18
N LEU A 140 -0.81 -13.16 5.10
CA LEU A 140 -1.45 -13.54 3.86
C LEU A 140 -2.37 -14.67 4.27
N ALA A 141 -3.63 -14.31 4.54
CA ALA A 141 -4.66 -15.25 4.90
C ALA A 141 -4.92 -15.95 3.58
N GLY A 142 -4.11 -16.98 3.32
CA GLY A 142 -4.53 -18.09 2.50
C GLY A 142 -5.92 -18.42 3.02
N LYS A 143 -6.90 -18.29 2.13
CA LYS A 143 -8.34 -18.45 2.35
C LYS A 143 -8.59 -19.81 3.00
N GLN A 144 -8.39 -19.91 4.32
CA GLN A 144 -8.78 -21.06 5.10
C GLN A 144 -10.29 -20.93 5.23
N SER A 145 -10.99 -21.75 4.44
CA SER A 145 -12.37 -22.09 4.70
C SER A 145 -12.44 -22.59 6.14
N GLY A 146 -13.04 -21.80 7.03
CA GLY A 146 -13.31 -22.19 8.39
C GLY A 146 -14.33 -23.33 8.39
N LEU A 147 -13.85 -24.57 8.32
CA LEU A 147 -14.64 -25.72 8.72
C LEU A 147 -14.65 -25.73 10.25
N ALA A 148 -15.77 -25.31 10.82
CA ALA A 148 -16.20 -25.83 12.12
C ALA A 148 -16.12 -27.37 12.09
N PRO A 149 -15.83 -28.05 13.21
CA PRO A 149 -15.83 -29.51 13.26
C PRO A 149 -17.23 -30.03 12.95
N VAL A 150 -17.47 -30.39 11.68
CA VAL A 150 -18.67 -31.08 11.23
C VAL A 150 -18.48 -32.56 11.58
N THR A 151 -18.96 -32.94 12.76
CA THR A 151 -19.31 -34.33 13.08
C THR A 151 -20.60 -34.67 12.32
N GLY A 152 -20.50 -35.08 11.07
CA GLY A 152 -21.65 -35.49 10.26
C GLY A 152 -21.25 -36.36 9.07
N PRO A 153 -22.04 -37.39 8.71
CA PRO A 153 -21.70 -38.34 7.66
C PRO A 153 -21.74 -37.68 6.28
N ALA A 154 -20.72 -37.99 5.48
CA ALA A 154 -20.44 -37.43 4.17
C ALA A 154 -21.58 -37.59 3.16
N SER A 155 -21.83 -36.53 2.38
CA SER A 155 -22.58 -36.62 1.12
C SER A 155 -21.61 -36.42 -0.06
N PRO A 156 -21.68 -37.24 -1.12
CA PRO A 156 -20.79 -37.15 -2.28
C PRO A 156 -21.42 -36.27 -3.37
N GLY A 157 -20.67 -35.26 -3.84
CA GLY A 157 -20.99 -34.57 -5.09
C GLY A 157 -20.67 -33.07 -5.09
N GLY A 158 -19.41 -32.73 -5.33
CA GLY A 158 -19.01 -31.33 -5.55
C GLY A 158 -17.61 -31.23 -6.14
N THR A 159 -17.52 -31.19 -7.47
CA THR A 159 -16.28 -30.94 -8.23
C THR A 159 -15.94 -29.45 -8.19
N GLY A 160 -15.26 -29.01 -7.13
CA GLY A 160 -14.67 -27.68 -7.04
C GLY A 160 -13.17 -27.73 -7.31
N PHE A 161 -12.67 -26.86 -8.19
CA PHE A 161 -11.24 -26.64 -8.42
C PHE A 161 -10.55 -26.24 -7.11
N ALA A 162 -9.91 -27.21 -6.45
CA ALA A 162 -9.10 -26.99 -5.25
C ALA A 162 -7.72 -26.47 -5.66
N ALA A 163 -7.33 -25.32 -5.11
CA ALA A 163 -5.96 -24.82 -5.20
C ALA A 163 -5.01 -25.83 -4.51
N PRO A 164 -4.09 -26.53 -5.21
CA PRO A 164 -3.51 -27.76 -4.67
C PRO A 164 -2.45 -27.63 -3.55
N CYS A 165 -1.98 -26.45 -3.17
CA CYS A 165 -0.63 -26.38 -2.55
C CYS A 165 -0.50 -25.77 -1.15
N LEU A 166 -1.58 -25.41 -0.44
CA LEU A 166 -1.47 -24.79 0.90
C LEU A 166 -1.58 -25.78 2.09
N HIS A 167 -1.69 -27.08 1.85
CA HIS A 167 -1.89 -28.09 2.92
C HIS A 167 -0.60 -28.65 3.54
N SER A 168 0.58 -28.17 3.15
CA SER A 168 1.86 -28.69 3.64
C SER A 168 2.73 -27.62 4.30
N LEU A 169 2.13 -26.73 5.11
CA LEU A 169 2.92 -25.85 5.98
C LEU A 169 3.26 -26.60 7.26
N ALA A 170 4.52 -26.98 7.43
CA ALA A 170 5.06 -27.63 8.61
C ALA A 170 6.30 -26.88 9.12
N PRO A 171 6.69 -27.02 10.40
CA PRO A 171 8.01 -26.58 10.86
C PRO A 171 9.11 -27.15 9.95
N ILE A 172 10.11 -26.35 9.60
CA ILE A 172 11.17 -26.83 8.71
C ILE A 172 11.93 -27.99 9.34
N THR A 173 12.19 -29.03 8.56
CA THR A 173 13.00 -30.15 9.03
C THR A 173 14.49 -29.88 8.81
N ARG A 174 15.32 -30.32 9.76
CA ARG A 174 16.77 -30.29 9.56
C ARG A 174 17.14 -31.16 8.36
N ALA A 175 18.06 -30.67 7.53
CA ALA A 175 18.52 -31.41 6.37
C ALA A 175 19.07 -32.79 6.78
N SER A 176 18.60 -33.85 6.11
CA SER A 176 19.07 -35.21 6.33
C SER A 176 20.54 -35.37 5.90
N HIS A 177 21.21 -36.43 6.35
CA HIS A 177 22.59 -36.71 5.96
C HIS A 177 22.72 -36.77 4.43
N GLY A 178 23.61 -35.95 3.86
CA GLY A 178 23.80 -35.84 2.41
C GLY A 178 23.00 -34.73 1.73
N LYS A 179 22.05 -34.08 2.42
CA LYS A 179 21.29 -32.92 1.92
C LYS A 179 21.69 -31.63 2.63
N VAL A 180 21.44 -30.48 2.00
CA VAL A 180 21.61 -29.15 2.59
C VAL A 180 20.50 -28.21 2.12
N TRP A 181 20.14 -27.24 2.96
CA TRP A 181 19.26 -26.15 2.55
C TRP A 181 20.11 -25.06 1.86
N ILE A 182 19.75 -24.71 0.62
CA ILE A 182 20.43 -23.72 -0.20
C ILE A 182 19.53 -22.50 -0.40
N ALA A 183 20.09 -21.29 -0.27
CA ALA A 183 19.40 -20.05 -0.61
C ALA A 183 19.10 -19.97 -2.11
N THR A 184 17.83 -19.74 -2.46
CA THR A 184 17.39 -19.63 -3.86
C THR A 184 17.46 -18.21 -4.43
N GLU A 185 17.64 -17.23 -3.54
CA GLU A 185 17.73 -15.80 -3.81
C GLU A 185 18.85 -15.15 -2.96
N SER A 186 19.34 -13.98 -3.37
CA SER A 186 20.35 -13.22 -2.62
C SER A 186 19.66 -12.16 -1.76
N LEU A 187 19.80 -12.24 -0.44
CA LEU A 187 19.17 -11.31 0.51
C LEU A 187 19.99 -11.20 1.81
N GLU A 188 20.15 -9.99 2.37
CA GLU A 188 20.77 -9.76 3.69
C GLU A 188 22.17 -10.40 3.87
N GLY A 189 23.02 -10.32 2.86
CA GLY A 189 24.37 -10.90 2.90
C GLY A 189 24.43 -12.42 2.72
N VAL A 190 23.28 -13.07 2.52
CA VAL A 190 23.21 -14.46 2.06
C VAL A 190 23.20 -14.45 0.53
N MET A 191 24.20 -15.11 -0.07
CA MET A 191 24.31 -15.23 -1.52
C MET A 191 23.43 -16.38 -2.02
N ARG A 192 22.82 -16.22 -3.19
CA ARG A 192 22.18 -17.33 -3.91
C ARG A 192 23.16 -18.50 -4.05
N GLY A 193 22.68 -19.73 -3.80
CA GLY A 193 23.54 -20.91 -3.83
C GLY A 193 24.36 -21.15 -2.55
N GLN A 194 24.25 -20.29 -1.53
CA GLN A 194 24.87 -20.48 -0.23
C GLN A 194 24.07 -21.46 0.63
N SER A 195 24.77 -22.32 1.40
CA SER A 195 24.15 -23.17 2.40
C SER A 195 23.65 -22.33 3.57
N VAL A 196 22.40 -22.55 3.97
CA VAL A 196 21.74 -21.83 5.06
C VAL A 196 21.43 -22.81 6.19
N GLU A 197 21.79 -22.43 7.41
CA GLU A 197 21.36 -23.16 8.61
C GLU A 197 19.92 -22.80 8.93
N VAL A 198 19.09 -23.81 9.23
CA VAL A 198 17.66 -23.66 9.48
C VAL A 198 17.34 -23.84 10.97
N ASP A 199 16.44 -23.01 11.50
CA ASP A 199 15.93 -23.11 12.86
C ASP A 199 14.50 -23.67 12.85
N VAL A 200 14.36 -24.91 13.33
CA VAL A 200 13.10 -25.66 13.39
C VAL A 200 12.01 -24.93 14.19
N ALA A 201 12.39 -24.02 15.11
CA ALA A 201 11.42 -23.28 15.92
C ALA A 201 10.79 -22.10 15.18
N THR A 202 11.50 -21.47 14.24
CA THR A 202 11.08 -20.22 13.59
C THR A 202 10.79 -20.39 12.11
N ASP A 203 11.47 -21.31 11.45
CA ASP A 203 11.44 -21.47 10.00
C ASP A 203 10.37 -22.47 9.56
N VAL A 204 9.87 -22.30 8.35
CA VAL A 204 8.73 -23.07 7.84
C VAL A 204 9.06 -23.77 6.54
N GLN A 205 8.51 -24.97 6.35
CA GLN A 205 8.66 -25.80 5.17
C GLN A 205 7.32 -25.95 4.45
N PHE A 206 7.37 -25.92 3.12
CA PHE A 206 6.25 -26.12 2.21
C PHE A 206 6.57 -27.22 1.21
N GLY A 207 5.95 -28.38 1.41
CA GLY A 207 6.31 -29.60 0.68
C GLY A 207 7.63 -30.21 1.15
N ASP A 208 8.23 -31.07 0.35
CA ASP A 208 9.37 -31.89 0.79
C ASP A 208 10.73 -31.21 0.60
N HIS A 209 10.81 -30.21 -0.28
CA HIS A 209 12.08 -29.65 -0.74
C HIS A 209 12.17 -28.13 -0.65
N THR A 210 11.15 -27.42 -0.16
CA THR A 210 11.17 -25.96 -0.16
C THR A 210 10.84 -25.41 1.23
N GLY A 211 11.57 -24.37 1.64
CA GLY A 211 11.45 -23.75 2.94
C GLY A 211 11.59 -22.23 2.89
N LEU A 212 11.20 -21.59 3.98
CA LEU A 212 11.33 -20.16 4.24
C LEU A 212 12.05 -20.02 5.58
N VAL A 213 13.19 -19.33 5.55
CA VAL A 213 14.07 -19.11 6.70
C VAL A 213 14.02 -17.65 7.11
N SER A 214 13.81 -17.38 8.40
CA SER A 214 13.77 -16.00 8.90
C SER A 214 15.17 -15.53 9.30
N ARG A 215 15.67 -14.47 8.65
CA ARG A 215 16.97 -13.82 8.97
C ARG A 215 16.80 -12.31 9.00
N ASN A 216 17.24 -11.68 10.09
CA ASN A 216 17.20 -10.22 10.28
C ASN A 216 15.82 -9.58 9.99
N GLY A 217 14.73 -10.30 10.28
CA GLY A 217 13.37 -9.83 10.01
C GLY A 217 12.88 -9.99 8.56
N CYS A 218 13.70 -10.57 7.68
CA CYS A 218 13.34 -10.94 6.31
C CYS A 218 13.11 -12.46 6.21
N TRP A 219 12.34 -12.86 5.20
CA TRP A 219 12.11 -14.27 4.87
C TRP A 219 12.87 -14.61 3.60
N LEU A 220 13.74 -15.62 3.69
CA LEU A 220 14.57 -16.11 2.58
C LEU A 220 14.02 -17.46 2.10
N LYS A 221 13.75 -17.58 0.81
CA LYS A 221 13.38 -18.86 0.20
C LYS A 221 14.60 -19.78 0.07
N VAL A 222 14.49 -20.98 0.64
CA VAL A 222 15.50 -22.04 0.58
C VAL A 222 14.96 -23.31 -0.07
N GLU A 223 15.83 -24.09 -0.72
CA GLU A 223 15.52 -25.40 -1.29
C GLU A 223 16.45 -26.48 -0.69
N LEU A 224 15.91 -27.66 -0.38
CA LEU A 224 16.64 -28.80 0.17
C LEU A 224 17.21 -29.62 -0.99
N ILE A 225 18.52 -29.57 -1.16
CA ILE A 225 19.23 -30.14 -2.32
C ILE A 225 20.24 -31.18 -1.82
N ASP A 226 20.45 -32.23 -2.60
CA ASP A 226 21.52 -33.20 -2.34
C ASP A 226 22.89 -32.56 -2.54
N ARG A 227 23.86 -32.85 -1.65
CA ARG A 227 25.19 -32.21 -1.66
C ARG A 227 25.94 -32.36 -2.98
N SER A 228 25.66 -33.43 -3.73
CA SER A 228 26.23 -33.68 -5.05
C SER A 228 25.68 -32.76 -6.15
N GLU A 229 24.48 -32.19 -5.96
CA GLU A 229 23.77 -31.39 -6.96
C GLU A 229 24.00 -29.87 -6.78
N ILE A 230 24.68 -29.45 -5.71
CA ILE A 230 24.90 -28.02 -5.39
C ILE A 230 25.58 -27.27 -6.54
N GLU A 231 26.58 -27.88 -7.18
CA GLU A 231 27.33 -27.24 -8.27
C GLU A 231 26.52 -27.15 -9.57
N GLU A 232 25.61 -28.10 -9.82
CA GLU A 232 24.69 -28.05 -10.95
C GLU A 232 23.60 -27.00 -10.73
N PHE A 233 23.04 -26.95 -9.52
CA PHE A 233 22.07 -25.94 -9.11
C PHE A 233 22.62 -24.52 -9.26
N ARG A 234 23.87 -24.28 -8.84
CA ARG A 234 24.54 -22.97 -9.03
C ARG A 234 24.63 -22.59 -10.50
N LYS A 235 25.10 -23.51 -11.35
CA LYS A 235 25.22 -23.27 -12.80
C LYS A 235 23.88 -22.98 -13.47
N GLU A 236 22.84 -23.74 -13.15
CA GLU A 236 21.51 -23.54 -13.74
C GLU A 236 20.93 -22.16 -13.36
N ARG A 237 21.19 -21.72 -12.13
CA ARG A 237 20.69 -20.45 -11.61
C ARG A 237 21.51 -19.24 -12.02
N ASP A 238 22.83 -19.38 -12.21
CA ASP A 238 23.71 -18.32 -12.73
C ASP A 238 23.35 -17.92 -14.18
N LEU A 239 22.65 -18.78 -14.92
CA LEU A 239 22.12 -18.44 -16.26
C LEU A 239 21.00 -17.39 -16.21
N TYR A 240 20.41 -17.16 -15.03
CA TYR A 240 19.37 -16.16 -14.82
C TYR A 240 19.89 -15.09 -13.85
N PRO A 241 20.29 -13.90 -14.34
CA PRO A 241 20.71 -12.81 -13.46
C PRO A 241 19.61 -12.50 -12.46
N SER A 242 19.98 -12.22 -11.21
CA SER A 242 18.98 -11.93 -10.20
C SER A 242 18.23 -10.64 -10.56
N VAL A 243 16.95 -10.56 -10.17
CA VAL A 243 16.12 -9.36 -10.39
C VAL A 243 16.75 -8.09 -9.77
N ASN A 244 17.61 -8.25 -8.75
CA ASN A 244 18.35 -7.14 -8.16
C ASN A 244 19.60 -6.75 -8.97
N GLU A 245 20.30 -7.70 -9.61
CA GLU A 245 21.45 -7.39 -10.48
C GLU A 245 21.02 -6.67 -11.76
N LEU A 246 19.81 -6.96 -12.26
CA LEU A 246 19.19 -6.21 -13.36
C LEU A 246 18.87 -4.75 -13.00
N ARG A 247 18.81 -4.40 -11.71
CA ARG A 247 18.52 -3.03 -11.24
C ARG A 247 19.79 -2.23 -10.94
N SER A 248 20.94 -2.87 -10.82
CA SER A 248 22.20 -2.26 -10.42
C SER A 248 23.24 -2.19 -11.53
N SER A 249 22.89 -2.47 -12.79
CA SER A 249 23.83 -2.19 -13.89
C SER A 249 23.90 -0.69 -14.13
N ASP A 250 25.02 -0.09 -13.71
CA ASP A 250 25.40 1.27 -14.06
C ASP A 250 25.36 1.42 -15.59
N MET A 251 24.38 2.18 -16.06
CA MET A 251 24.27 2.56 -17.46
C MET A 251 25.48 3.44 -17.82
N PRO A 252 26.30 3.08 -18.82
CA PRO A 252 27.33 3.96 -19.32
C PRO A 252 26.68 5.21 -19.92
N ASP A 253 27.29 6.36 -19.63
CA ASP A 253 26.93 7.70 -20.08
C ASP A 253 27.07 7.77 -21.63
N VAL A 254 25.99 7.48 -22.37
CA VAL A 254 25.98 7.44 -23.84
C VAL A 254 25.00 8.47 -24.38
N LYS A 255 25.53 9.35 -25.24
CA LYS A 255 24.81 10.38 -25.98
C LYS A 255 23.72 9.77 -26.87
N VAL A 256 22.52 10.30 -26.67
CA VAL A 256 21.26 9.92 -27.32
C VAL A 256 21.28 10.24 -28.82
N GLU A 257 21.30 9.20 -29.66
CA GLU A 257 20.54 9.15 -30.91
C GLU A 257 19.47 8.07 -30.73
N GLN A 258 18.20 8.46 -30.83
CA GLN A 258 17.03 7.65 -30.45
C GLN A 258 16.73 6.58 -31.50
N GLU A 259 17.11 5.34 -31.21
CA GLU A 259 16.35 4.16 -31.64
C GLU A 259 15.57 3.64 -30.42
N GLN A 260 14.24 3.70 -30.50
CA GLN A 260 13.33 3.24 -29.45
C GLN A 260 13.43 1.71 -29.35
N ALA A 261 14.23 1.22 -28.41
CA ALA A 261 14.10 -0.14 -27.94
C ALA A 261 12.74 -0.28 -27.24
N GLU A 262 11.92 -1.21 -27.71
CA GLU A 262 10.67 -1.63 -27.06
C GLU A 262 11.04 -2.27 -25.71
N ASP A 263 11.00 -1.46 -24.64
CA ASP A 263 11.10 -1.95 -23.28
C ASP A 263 9.82 -2.72 -22.95
N ASP A 264 9.97 -4.00 -22.57
CA ASP A 264 8.91 -5.00 -22.35
C ASP A 264 8.16 -4.73 -21.02
N GLY A 265 7.86 -3.46 -20.78
CA GLY A 265 7.20 -2.94 -19.60
C GLY A 265 5.78 -3.48 -19.46
N ASP A 266 5.35 -3.67 -18.21
CA ASP A 266 3.98 -4.07 -17.90
C ASP A 266 2.98 -3.12 -18.59
N ALA A 267 2.18 -3.66 -19.52
CA ALA A 267 1.17 -2.92 -20.29
C ALA A 267 0.13 -2.19 -19.42
N ARG A 268 0.13 -2.42 -18.09
CA ARG A 268 -0.74 -1.76 -17.11
C ARG A 268 -0.14 -0.48 -16.52
N THR A 269 1.14 -0.21 -16.73
CA THR A 269 1.82 0.98 -16.19
C THR A 269 2.20 1.92 -17.31
N LEU A 270 1.45 3.02 -17.47
CA LEU A 270 1.91 4.17 -18.25
C LEU A 270 3.19 4.73 -17.61
N TYR A 271 4.12 5.19 -18.44
CA TYR A 271 5.33 5.90 -17.96
C TYR A 271 4.94 7.05 -17.02
N VAL A 272 5.63 7.17 -15.89
CA VAL A 272 5.34 8.20 -14.89
C VAL A 272 6.04 9.50 -15.29
N ASP A 273 5.26 10.48 -15.73
CA ASP A 273 5.75 11.85 -15.93
C ASP A 273 5.72 12.62 -14.61
N TYR A 274 6.72 13.47 -14.41
CA TYR A 274 6.79 14.43 -13.29
C TYR A 274 6.75 15.85 -13.84
N ASP A 275 6.08 16.76 -13.13
CA ASP A 275 6.14 18.19 -13.43
C ASP A 275 7.42 18.85 -12.91
N GLU A 276 7.57 20.15 -13.15
CA GLU A 276 8.70 20.96 -12.69
C GLU A 276 8.83 21.01 -11.16
N GLN A 277 7.78 20.64 -10.41
CA GLN A 277 7.75 20.59 -8.94
C GLN A 277 8.07 19.20 -8.40
N GLY A 278 8.32 18.22 -9.27
CA GLY A 278 8.57 16.83 -8.87
C GLY A 278 7.31 16.07 -8.46
N HIS A 279 6.11 16.58 -8.76
CA HIS A 279 4.86 15.87 -8.56
C HIS A 279 4.53 15.02 -9.78
N ARG A 280 3.95 13.83 -9.56
CA ARG A 280 3.48 12.97 -10.64
C ARG A 280 2.36 13.69 -11.40
N TYR A 281 2.63 14.04 -12.64
CA TYR A 281 1.73 14.85 -13.45
C TYR A 281 1.90 14.51 -14.92
N LYS A 282 0.78 14.21 -15.59
CA LYS A 282 0.74 14.01 -17.05
C LYS A 282 -0.41 14.84 -17.64
N PRO A 283 -0.13 15.76 -18.59
CA PRO A 283 -1.17 16.49 -19.30
C PRO A 283 -2.13 15.53 -20.01
N TRP A 284 -3.44 15.75 -19.91
CA TRP A 284 -4.45 14.86 -20.51
C TRP A 284 -4.27 14.66 -22.02
N ARG A 285 -3.78 15.69 -22.73
CA ARG A 285 -3.44 15.59 -24.16
C ARG A 285 -2.37 14.52 -24.43
N LYS A 286 -1.34 14.41 -23.58
CA LYS A 286 -0.32 13.35 -23.69
C LYS A 286 -0.92 11.98 -23.39
N VAL A 287 -1.78 11.87 -22.36
CA VAL A 287 -2.52 10.63 -22.08
C VAL A 287 -3.28 10.14 -23.31
N CYS A 288 -3.95 11.05 -24.03
CA CYS A 288 -4.68 10.71 -25.25
C CYS A 288 -3.77 10.25 -26.41
N GLN A 289 -2.52 10.71 -26.46
CA GLN A 289 -1.54 10.36 -27.49
C GLN A 289 -0.86 9.02 -27.19
N GLU A 290 -0.62 8.73 -25.92
CA GLU A 290 -0.01 7.47 -25.46
C GLU A 290 -1.02 6.32 -25.39
N ALA A 291 -2.31 6.63 -25.20
CA ALA A 291 -3.34 5.60 -25.12
C ALA A 291 -3.53 4.90 -26.48
N THR A 292 -3.24 3.61 -26.51
CA THR A 292 -3.44 2.74 -27.65
C THR A 292 -4.74 1.95 -27.53
N GLU A 293 -5.33 1.61 -28.68
CA GLU A 293 -6.52 0.78 -28.75
C GLU A 293 -6.11 -0.69 -28.90
N CYS A 294 -6.51 -1.53 -27.95
CA CYS A 294 -6.34 -2.98 -28.06
C CYS A 294 -7.58 -3.56 -28.75
N ASN A 295 -7.46 -3.89 -30.04
CA ASN A 295 -8.49 -4.60 -30.77
C ASN A 295 -8.23 -6.10 -30.68
N PHE A 296 -9.09 -6.78 -29.92
CA PHE A 296 -9.08 -8.24 -29.85
C PHE A 296 -9.94 -8.80 -30.98
N SER A 297 -9.44 -9.80 -31.71
CA SER A 297 -10.16 -10.41 -32.84
C SER A 297 -11.43 -11.15 -32.42
N ASP A 298 -11.56 -11.47 -31.14
CA ASP A 298 -12.70 -12.12 -30.50
C ASP A 298 -13.58 -11.14 -29.70
N ALA A 299 -13.35 -9.82 -29.83
CA ALA A 299 -14.17 -8.82 -29.15
C ALA A 299 -15.65 -8.95 -29.61
N PRO A 300 -16.61 -9.10 -28.68
CA PRO A 300 -18.01 -9.40 -29.01
C PRO A 300 -18.79 -8.21 -29.61
N HIS A 301 -18.16 -7.05 -29.75
CA HIS A 301 -18.78 -5.81 -30.23
C HIS A 301 -18.09 -5.31 -31.50
N GLU A 302 -18.87 -5.10 -32.56
CA GLU A 302 -18.41 -4.44 -33.78
C GLU A 302 -18.44 -2.91 -33.57
N GLY A 303 -17.27 -2.27 -33.56
CA GLY A 303 -17.16 -0.81 -33.45
C GLY A 303 -15.82 -0.36 -32.87
N PRO A 304 -15.53 0.95 -32.89
CA PRO A 304 -14.37 1.50 -32.20
C PRO A 304 -14.49 1.24 -30.70
N SER A 305 -13.36 0.91 -30.06
CA SER A 305 -13.25 0.77 -28.61
C SER A 305 -13.74 2.04 -27.93
N THR A 306 -14.81 1.89 -27.15
CA THR A 306 -15.55 2.98 -26.54
C THR A 306 -14.68 3.83 -25.61
N VAL A 307 -13.66 3.22 -25.01
CA VAL A 307 -12.78 3.85 -24.02
C VAL A 307 -11.89 4.92 -24.64
N LEU A 308 -11.13 4.59 -25.69
CA LEU A 308 -10.21 5.55 -26.31
C LEU A 308 -10.97 6.68 -27.00
N PHE A 309 -12.12 6.36 -27.62
CA PHE A 309 -12.99 7.36 -28.20
C PHE A 309 -13.48 8.37 -27.14
N LEU A 310 -13.93 7.88 -25.98
CA LEU A 310 -14.39 8.73 -24.89
C LEU A 310 -13.26 9.59 -24.32
N ILE A 311 -12.05 9.04 -24.13
CA ILE A 311 -10.85 9.79 -23.70
C ILE A 311 -10.54 10.95 -24.66
N LYS A 312 -10.54 10.67 -25.98
CA LYS A 312 -10.32 11.69 -27.03
C LYS A 312 -11.45 12.73 -27.04
N GLN A 313 -12.69 12.31 -26.79
CA GLN A 313 -13.84 13.22 -26.73
C GLN A 313 -13.75 14.18 -25.53
N MET A 314 -13.27 13.71 -24.38
CA MET A 314 -13.01 14.55 -23.21
C MET A 314 -11.94 15.62 -23.49
N GLU A 315 -10.87 15.25 -24.18
CA GLU A 315 -9.82 16.20 -24.59
C GLU A 315 -10.38 17.29 -25.50
N ARG A 316 -11.14 16.90 -26.54
CA ARG A 316 -11.74 17.84 -27.50
C ARG A 316 -12.76 18.80 -26.90
N ASN A 317 -13.54 18.35 -25.91
CA ASN A 317 -14.71 19.08 -25.39
C ASN A 317 -14.54 19.58 -23.96
N GLY A 318 -13.30 19.70 -23.47
CA GLY A 318 -13.03 20.17 -22.12
C GLY A 318 -11.55 20.13 -21.73
N GLY A 319 -10.65 19.59 -22.54
CA GLY A 319 -9.22 19.50 -22.25
C GLY A 319 -8.85 18.57 -21.08
N SER A 320 -9.80 18.28 -20.18
CA SER A 320 -9.66 17.37 -19.05
C SER A 320 -11.00 16.68 -18.75
N PRO A 321 -11.01 15.49 -18.14
CA PRO A 321 -12.23 14.77 -17.79
C PRO A 321 -13.18 15.58 -16.91
N LYS A 322 -12.65 16.26 -15.88
CA LYS A 322 -13.46 17.07 -14.96
C LYS A 322 -14.19 18.21 -15.67
N LEU A 323 -13.47 18.97 -16.50
CA LEU A 323 -14.07 20.08 -17.24
C LEU A 323 -15.05 19.58 -18.32
N TRP A 324 -14.74 18.46 -18.96
CA TRP A 324 -15.68 17.80 -19.88
C TRP A 324 -17.00 17.45 -19.20
N LEU A 325 -16.96 16.83 -18.01
CA LEU A 325 -18.18 16.47 -17.27
C LEU A 325 -19.02 17.69 -16.90
N ASP A 326 -18.39 18.78 -16.46
CA ASP A 326 -19.11 20.01 -16.13
C ASP A 326 -19.77 20.64 -17.36
N LEU A 327 -19.06 20.70 -18.51
CA LEU A 327 -19.61 21.21 -19.76
C LEU A 327 -20.73 20.32 -20.30
N TRP A 328 -20.53 19.00 -20.28
CA TRP A 328 -21.53 18.03 -20.69
C TRP A 328 -22.79 18.13 -19.82
N SER A 329 -22.63 18.14 -18.50
CA SER A 329 -23.76 18.24 -17.56
C SER A 329 -24.56 19.53 -17.76
N ARG A 330 -23.86 20.66 -17.95
CA ARG A 330 -24.51 21.95 -18.28
C ARG A 330 -25.27 21.88 -19.60
N SER A 331 -24.67 21.31 -20.65
CA SER A 331 -25.32 21.20 -21.96
C SER A 331 -26.58 20.32 -21.95
N ARG A 332 -26.63 19.35 -21.02
CA ARG A 332 -27.74 18.41 -20.85
C ARG A 332 -28.75 18.83 -19.77
N GLY A 333 -28.53 19.96 -19.10
CA GLY A 333 -29.40 20.44 -18.02
C GLY A 333 -29.40 19.53 -16.79
N ILE A 334 -28.32 18.77 -16.56
CA ILE A 334 -28.20 17.83 -15.45
C ILE A 334 -27.79 18.58 -14.18
N ALA A 335 -28.62 18.48 -13.14
CA ALA A 335 -28.39 19.15 -11.86
C ALA A 335 -27.13 18.61 -11.14
N GLU A 336 -26.56 19.40 -10.24
CA GLU A 336 -25.40 18.97 -9.41
C GLU A 336 -25.72 17.80 -8.49
N THR A 337 -26.96 17.72 -8.03
CA THR A 337 -27.47 16.67 -7.16
C THR A 337 -27.99 15.45 -7.92
N ASP A 338 -27.93 15.46 -9.26
CA ASP A 338 -28.41 14.35 -10.07
C ASP A 338 -27.53 13.11 -9.91
N ARG A 339 -28.17 11.94 -9.81
CA ARG A 339 -27.50 10.65 -9.66
C ARG A 339 -26.52 10.37 -10.80
N VAL A 340 -26.89 10.68 -12.04
CA VAL A 340 -26.06 10.43 -13.23
C VAL A 340 -24.77 11.24 -13.15
N ARG A 341 -24.85 12.49 -12.71
CA ARG A 341 -23.66 13.33 -12.53
C ARG A 341 -22.78 12.83 -11.39
N HIS A 342 -23.36 12.33 -10.31
CA HIS A 342 -22.62 11.75 -9.20
C HIS A 342 -21.84 10.49 -9.62
N GLU A 343 -22.49 9.59 -10.37
CA GLU A 343 -21.87 8.37 -10.89
C GLU A 343 -20.72 8.69 -11.86
N LEU A 344 -20.94 9.60 -12.82
CA LEU A 344 -19.89 10.05 -13.74
C LEU A 344 -18.73 10.75 -13.02
N ARG A 345 -19.01 11.55 -11.98
CA ARG A 345 -17.96 12.21 -11.18
C ARG A 345 -17.09 11.18 -10.45
N THR A 346 -17.72 10.15 -9.88
CA THR A 346 -17.02 9.06 -9.19
C THR A 346 -16.12 8.29 -10.16
N TRP A 347 -16.65 8.00 -11.34
CA TRP A 347 -15.89 7.33 -12.39
C TRP A 347 -14.72 8.17 -12.91
N ILE A 348 -14.91 9.48 -13.12
CA ILE A 348 -13.82 10.39 -13.49
C ILE A 348 -12.78 10.51 -12.38
N ALA A 349 -13.21 10.54 -11.12
CA ALA A 349 -12.28 10.52 -9.99
C ALA A 349 -11.43 9.25 -10.02
N TRP A 350 -12.02 8.10 -10.32
CA TRP A 350 -11.29 6.84 -10.46
C TRP A 350 -10.27 6.85 -11.62
N ILE A 351 -10.64 7.43 -12.77
CA ILE A 351 -9.73 7.58 -13.93
C ILE A 351 -8.57 8.51 -13.63
N VAL A 352 -8.82 9.60 -12.90
CA VAL A 352 -7.80 10.63 -12.65
C VAL A 352 -6.94 10.27 -11.44
N ASP A 353 -7.48 9.55 -10.46
CA ASP A 353 -6.80 9.18 -9.22
C ASP A 353 -6.29 7.73 -9.27
N VAL A 354 -5.48 7.40 -10.28
CA VAL A 354 -4.78 6.10 -10.41
C VAL A 354 -3.68 6.00 -9.35
N ARG A 355 -4.08 5.97 -8.08
CA ARG A 355 -3.27 5.52 -6.94
C ARG A 355 -3.51 4.04 -6.62
N ALA A 356 -4.27 3.32 -7.45
CA ALA A 356 -4.59 1.90 -7.25
C ALA A 356 -3.82 1.01 -8.24
N PRO A 357 -2.63 0.48 -7.88
CA PRO A 357 -1.79 -0.30 -8.79
C PRO A 357 -2.33 -1.70 -9.19
N SER A 358 -3.61 -2.05 -8.92
CA SER A 358 -4.11 -3.42 -9.20
C SER A 358 -5.54 -3.55 -9.74
N ALA A 359 -6.20 -2.47 -10.19
CA ALA A 359 -7.64 -2.51 -10.53
C ALA A 359 -7.98 -2.62 -12.03
N ALA A 360 -7.02 -3.00 -12.89
CA ALA A 360 -7.19 -3.01 -14.34
C ALA A 360 -8.15 -4.11 -14.89
N VAL A 361 -8.61 -5.06 -14.06
CA VAL A 361 -9.46 -6.19 -14.51
C VAL A 361 -10.95 -5.83 -14.61
N HIS A 362 -11.36 -4.62 -14.19
CA HIS A 362 -12.79 -4.25 -14.12
C HIS A 362 -13.23 -3.14 -15.07
N THR A 363 -12.37 -2.67 -15.97
CA THR A 363 -12.75 -1.68 -16.98
C THR A 363 -13.85 -2.22 -17.90
N GLY A 364 -13.72 -3.44 -18.42
CA GLY A 364 -14.68 -4.00 -19.40
C GLY A 364 -16.15 -4.04 -18.94
N LEU A 365 -16.42 -4.36 -17.67
CA LEU A 365 -17.79 -4.56 -17.17
C LEU A 365 -18.57 -3.25 -16.89
N ILE A 366 -17.90 -2.10 -16.90
CA ILE A 366 -18.51 -0.80 -16.57
C ILE A 366 -18.85 0.01 -17.83
N PHE A 367 -18.22 -0.28 -18.97
CA PHE A 367 -18.42 0.50 -20.21
C PHE A 367 -19.72 0.15 -20.96
N ASP A 368 -20.23 -1.08 -20.85
CA ASP A 368 -21.39 -1.53 -21.62
C ASP A 368 -22.72 -0.80 -21.26
N PRO A 369 -23.06 -0.53 -19.98
CA PRO A 369 -24.27 0.21 -19.64
C PRO A 369 -24.20 1.69 -20.05
N LEU A 370 -23.00 2.28 -20.03
CA LEU A 370 -22.77 3.67 -20.43
C LEU A 370 -22.82 3.84 -21.95
N HIS A 371 -22.38 2.84 -22.71
CA HIS A 371 -22.54 2.83 -24.16
C HIS A 371 -24.02 2.83 -24.55
N ALA A 372 -24.85 2.01 -23.91
CA ALA A 372 -26.30 2.02 -24.12
C ALA A 372 -26.92 3.40 -23.79
N LEU A 373 -26.56 3.99 -22.65
CA LEU A 373 -27.02 5.33 -22.24
C LEU A 373 -26.56 6.43 -23.21
N TRP A 374 -25.34 6.31 -23.76
CA TRP A 374 -24.77 7.26 -24.70
C TRP A 374 -25.38 7.14 -26.10
N GLN A 375 -25.57 5.92 -26.62
CA GLN A 375 -26.23 5.70 -27.90
C GLN A 375 -27.68 6.23 -27.91
N ASP A 376 -28.39 6.06 -26.78
CA ASP A 376 -29.74 6.58 -26.60
C ASP A 376 -29.77 8.12 -26.53
N THR A 377 -28.78 8.76 -25.90
CA THR A 377 -28.73 10.22 -25.74
C THR A 377 -28.07 10.97 -26.91
N ALA A 378 -27.31 10.28 -27.77
CA ALA A 378 -26.71 10.81 -28.99
C ALA A 378 -27.64 10.74 -30.21
N GLY A 379 -28.81 10.10 -30.09
CA GLY A 379 -29.75 9.94 -31.20
C GLY A 379 -29.22 9.07 -32.34
N LEU A 380 -28.26 8.18 -32.03
CA LEU A 380 -27.57 7.32 -33.01
C LEU A 380 -28.27 5.97 -33.23
N SER A 381 -29.38 5.70 -32.52
CA SER A 381 -30.22 4.52 -32.76
C SER A 381 -31.14 4.78 -33.97
N SER A 382 -30.78 4.14 -35.09
CA SER A 382 -31.68 3.95 -36.23
C SER A 382 -32.54 2.72 -35.97
N THR A 383 -33.65 2.87 -35.24
CA THR A 383 -34.96 2.23 -35.51
C THR A 383 -35.90 2.28 -34.30
N GLY A 384 -37.13 2.74 -34.53
CA GLY A 384 -38.33 2.21 -33.86
C GLY A 384 -38.61 2.69 -32.43
N THR A 385 -39.52 3.64 -32.33
CA THR A 385 -40.29 3.97 -31.12
C THR A 385 -40.83 2.72 -30.41
N ARG A 386 -40.36 2.46 -29.18
CA ARG A 386 -41.10 1.65 -28.19
C ARG A 386 -41.15 2.36 -26.84
N SER A 387 -42.36 2.35 -26.31
CA SER A 387 -42.80 2.83 -25.01
C SER A 387 -41.98 2.23 -23.86
N LEU A 388 -41.45 3.09 -22.99
CA LEU A 388 -40.81 2.72 -21.72
C LEU A 388 -41.86 2.27 -20.69
N SER A 389 -41.93 0.96 -20.45
CA SER A 389 -42.55 0.34 -19.28
C SER A 389 -41.95 -1.05 -19.10
N ALA A 390 -40.92 -1.19 -18.26
CA ALA A 390 -40.66 -2.37 -17.41
C ALA A 390 -39.27 -2.27 -16.71
N ASP A 391 -39.33 -2.28 -15.38
CA ASP A 391 -38.53 -3.08 -14.45
C ASP A 391 -37.00 -3.09 -14.51
N ILE A 392 -36.39 -2.17 -13.75
CA ILE A 392 -35.07 -2.37 -13.10
C ILE A 392 -35.36 -2.91 -11.69
N SER A 393 -35.69 -4.20 -11.60
CA SER A 393 -35.91 -4.89 -10.31
C SER A 393 -35.12 -6.19 -10.17
N LEU A 394 -34.14 -6.47 -11.02
CA LEU A 394 -33.41 -7.75 -11.00
C LEU A 394 -31.90 -7.62 -11.20
N LEU A 395 -31.26 -6.67 -10.50
CA LEU A 395 -29.80 -6.65 -10.32
C LEU A 395 -29.39 -5.98 -8.98
N LEU A 396 -30.07 -6.37 -7.89
CA LEU A 396 -29.56 -6.25 -6.52
C LEU A 396 -29.90 -7.52 -5.74
#